data_AF-A0A7K1FH80-F1
#
_entry.id   AF-A0A7K1FH80-F1
#
_cell.length_a   1.000
_cell.length_b   1.000
_cell.length_c   1.000
_cell.angle_alpha   90.00
_cell.angle_beta   90.00
_cell.angle_gamma   90.00
#
_symmetry.space_group_name_H-M   'P 1'
#
loop_
_entity.id
_entity.type
_entity.pdbx_description
1 polymer ?
#
loop_
_entity_poly.entity_id
_entity_poly.type
_entity_poly.pdbx_seq_one_letter_code
_entity_poly.pdbx_strand_id
1 'polypeptide(L)'
;MAPPEGSLDEMSWIELLGVLAAQGYDRGGCYAFFGQLAAPFGEDLEVWRGDTASLPSIMDDGRHNFTPSNFWAVDRSWFVLTDNDLMATKVSGSHELIETLTRSDLECIAWPWVLLPERRRASYVQVGNSLSPSSSASMVGIEPAQGPPTR
;
A
#
# COMPACT_ATOMS: atom_id res chain seq x y z
N MET A 1 25.30 4.57 -7.73
CA MET A 1 25.25 3.10 -7.59
C MET A 1 24.05 2.64 -8.40
N ALA A 2 24.12 1.51 -9.12
CA ALA A 2 22.93 0.98 -9.79
C ALA A 2 21.87 0.62 -8.74
N PRO A 3 20.56 0.78 -9.02
CA PRO A 3 19.53 0.34 -8.08
C PRO A 3 19.69 -1.16 -7.81
N PRO A 4 19.28 -1.65 -6.61
CA PRO A 4 19.17 -3.08 -6.39
C PRO A 4 18.27 -3.72 -7.45
N GLU A 5 18.49 -5.00 -7.74
CA GLU A 5 17.64 -5.76 -8.65
C GLU A 5 16.16 -5.65 -8.23
N GLY A 6 15.28 -5.50 -9.22
CA GLY A 6 13.85 -5.26 -9.00
C GLY A 6 13.46 -3.87 -8.50
N SER A 7 14.42 -2.96 -8.28
CA SER A 7 14.14 -1.57 -7.87
C SER A 7 14.25 -0.60 -9.03
N LEU A 8 13.44 0.45 -9.00
CA LEU A 8 13.64 1.60 -9.88
C LEU A 8 14.83 2.44 -9.38
N ASP A 9 15.62 2.98 -10.31
CA ASP A 9 16.54 4.06 -9.98
C ASP A 9 15.76 5.35 -9.64
N GLU A 10 16.46 6.32 -9.04
CA GLU A 10 15.87 7.58 -8.59
C GLU A 10 15.18 8.37 -9.72
N MET A 11 15.75 8.39 -10.92
CA MET A 11 15.19 9.13 -12.05
C MET A 11 13.91 8.46 -12.52
N SER A 12 13.93 7.13 -12.69
CA SER A 12 12.75 6.35 -13.08
C SER A 12 11.64 6.43 -12.01
N TRP A 13 12.00 6.46 -10.72
CA TRP A 13 11.05 6.67 -9.62
C TRP A 13 10.38 8.03 -9.69
N ILE A 14 11.17 9.10 -9.86
CA ILE A 14 10.66 10.47 -9.98
C ILE A 14 9.77 10.62 -11.22
N GLU A 15 10.17 10.04 -12.35
CA GLU A 15 9.41 10.08 -13.60
C GLU A 15 8.04 9.40 -13.44
N LEU A 16 8.02 8.19 -12.87
CA LEU A 16 6.79 7.46 -12.60
C LEU A 16 5.81 8.25 -11.73
N LEU A 17 6.30 8.78 -10.60
CA LEU A 17 5.48 9.56 -9.68
C LEU A 17 5.03 10.88 -10.31
N GLY A 18 5.86 11.49 -11.14
CA GLY A 18 5.53 12.67 -11.93
C GLY A 18 4.38 12.41 -12.90
N VAL A 19 4.39 11.28 -13.62
CA VAL A 19 3.29 10.90 -14.52
C VAL A 19 2.00 10.63 -13.74
N LEU A 20 2.08 9.93 -12.60
CA LEU A 20 0.90 9.69 -11.76
C LEU A 20 0.29 11.01 -11.26
N ALA A 21 1.13 11.93 -10.77
CA ALA A 21 0.68 13.24 -10.31
C ALA A 21 0.09 14.09 -11.45
N ALA A 22 0.70 14.08 -12.64
CA ALA A 22 0.20 14.80 -13.81
C ALA A 22 -1.19 14.32 -14.26
N GLN A 23 -1.52 13.04 -14.01
CA GLN A 23 -2.85 12.48 -14.26
C GLN A 23 -3.82 12.60 -13.07
N GLY A 24 -3.43 13.31 -12.00
CA GLY A 24 -4.28 13.57 -10.84
C GLY A 24 -4.41 12.39 -9.87
N TYR A 25 -3.56 11.36 -9.99
CA TYR A 25 -3.54 10.24 -9.06
C TYR A 25 -2.87 10.57 -7.72
N ASP A 26 -2.30 11.76 -7.57
CA ASP A 26 -1.74 12.27 -6.31
C ASP A 26 -2.80 12.56 -5.24
N ARG A 27 -4.07 12.75 -5.64
CA ARG A 27 -5.19 13.16 -4.77
C ARG A 27 -5.92 12.01 -4.06
N GLY A 28 -5.31 10.82 -4.00
CA GLY A 28 -5.88 9.63 -3.38
C GLY A 28 -4.90 8.95 -2.42
N GLY A 29 -5.41 7.98 -1.66
CA GLY A 29 -4.56 7.08 -0.90
C GLY A 29 -4.05 5.94 -1.76
N CYS A 30 -2.88 5.41 -1.41
CA CYS A 30 -2.34 4.18 -1.99
C CYS A 30 -1.74 3.28 -0.91
N TYR A 31 -1.45 2.05 -1.32
CA TYR A 31 -0.67 1.09 -0.58
C TYR A 31 0.66 0.88 -1.30
N ALA A 32 1.73 0.64 -0.55
CA ALA A 32 3.02 0.23 -1.06
C ALA A 32 3.51 -0.97 -0.26
N PHE A 33 3.83 -2.06 -0.94
CA PHE A 33 4.26 -3.31 -0.34
C PHE A 33 5.74 -3.51 -0.59
N PHE A 34 6.48 -3.78 0.48
CA PHE A 34 7.91 -4.06 0.46
C PHE A 34 8.11 -5.56 0.68
N GLY A 35 8.45 -6.27 -0.39
CA GLY A 35 8.57 -7.73 -0.40
C GLY A 35 9.84 -8.24 0.28
N GLN A 36 9.71 -9.38 0.97
CA GLN A 36 10.78 -10.03 1.73
C GLN A 36 12.00 -10.43 0.89
N LEU A 37 11.90 -10.63 -0.43
CA LEU A 37 13.06 -11.00 -1.24
C LEU A 37 14.12 -9.89 -1.31
N ALA A 38 13.72 -8.64 -1.06
CA ALA A 38 14.60 -7.50 -0.95
C ALA A 38 15.05 -7.23 0.50
N ALA A 39 14.38 -7.82 1.51
CA ALA A 39 14.69 -7.68 2.92
C ALA A 39 15.56 -8.84 3.46
N PRO A 40 16.32 -8.66 4.55
CA PRO A 40 17.01 -9.77 5.22
C PRO A 40 16.03 -10.88 5.61
N PHE A 41 16.42 -12.15 5.43
CA PHE A 41 15.62 -13.30 5.84
C PHE A 41 15.14 -13.17 7.30
N GLY A 42 13.82 -13.13 7.51
CA GLY A 42 13.20 -13.11 8.84
C GLY A 42 12.55 -11.79 9.26
N GLU A 43 12.56 -10.75 8.42
CA GLU A 43 11.79 -9.53 8.67
C GLU A 43 10.32 -9.67 8.23
N ASP A 44 9.42 -8.97 8.92
CA ASP A 44 7.99 -8.99 8.61
C ASP A 44 7.68 -8.33 7.26
N LEU A 45 6.65 -8.82 6.59
CA LEU A 45 6.12 -8.18 5.38
C LEU A 45 5.59 -6.78 5.71
N GLU A 46 6.18 -5.74 5.08
CA GLU A 46 5.75 -4.37 5.29
C GLU A 46 4.77 -3.92 4.20
N VAL A 47 3.63 -3.37 4.64
CA VAL A 47 2.71 -2.64 3.78
C VAL A 47 2.57 -1.24 4.33
N TRP A 48 3.10 -0.28 3.61
CA TRP A 48 2.87 1.14 3.84
C TRP A 48 1.50 1.55 3.27
N ARG A 49 0.83 2.48 3.96
CA ARG A 49 -0.40 3.12 3.51
C ARG A 49 -0.31 4.61 3.78
N GLY A 50 -0.61 5.41 2.77
CA GLY A 50 -0.64 6.87 2.89
C GLY A 50 -1.20 7.52 1.64
N ASP A 51 -1.06 8.83 1.56
CA ASP A 51 -1.45 9.59 0.36
C ASP A 51 -0.46 9.31 -0.76
N THR A 52 -0.93 9.21 -2.01
CA THR A 52 -0.06 8.98 -3.16
C THR A 52 0.98 10.09 -3.32
N ALA A 53 0.63 11.33 -2.95
CA ALA A 53 1.57 12.45 -2.88
C ALA A 53 2.74 12.24 -1.88
N SER A 54 2.61 11.33 -0.92
CA SER A 54 3.67 10.99 0.05
C SER A 54 4.62 9.89 -0.43
N LEU A 55 4.34 9.23 -1.57
CA LEU A 55 5.22 8.19 -2.13
C LEU A 55 6.68 8.64 -2.29
N PRO A 56 7.01 9.87 -2.76
CA PRO A 56 8.41 10.28 -2.87
C PRO A 56 9.17 10.14 -1.54
N SER A 57 8.52 10.46 -0.42
CA SER A 57 9.15 10.52 0.89
C SER A 57 9.39 9.17 1.56
N ILE A 58 8.79 8.08 1.06
CA ILE A 58 8.94 6.75 1.68
C ILE A 58 10.35 6.18 1.51
N MET A 59 11.14 6.77 0.60
CA MET A 59 12.52 6.38 0.32
C MET A 59 13.54 7.25 1.08
N ASP A 60 13.10 8.35 1.70
CA ASP A 60 13.99 9.37 2.30
C ASP A 60 14.56 8.95 3.67
N ASP A 61 13.88 8.07 4.39
CA ASP A 61 14.23 7.71 5.77
C ASP A 61 15.35 6.65 5.86
N GLY A 62 15.82 6.15 4.72
CA GLY A 62 16.88 5.16 4.62
C GLY A 62 16.53 3.78 5.19
N ARG A 63 15.26 3.53 5.54
CA ARG A 63 14.81 2.20 5.98
C ARG A 63 14.85 1.18 4.86
N HIS A 64 14.49 1.63 3.64
CA HIS A 64 14.45 0.81 2.45
C HIS A 64 15.53 1.28 1.48
N ASN A 65 16.39 0.37 1.03
CA ASN A 65 17.35 0.62 -0.04
C ASN A 65 16.80 0.23 -1.43
N PHE A 66 15.52 -0.14 -1.52
CA PHE A 66 14.80 -0.58 -2.71
C PHE A 66 13.41 0.07 -2.79
N THR A 67 12.89 0.24 -4.00
CA THR A 67 11.51 0.71 -4.18
C THR A 67 10.49 -0.36 -3.75
N PRO A 68 9.24 0.02 -3.43
CA PRO A 68 8.23 -0.96 -3.06
C PRO A 68 8.06 -2.00 -4.17
N SER A 69 8.03 -3.28 -3.83
CA SER A 69 7.85 -4.37 -4.80
C SER A 69 6.56 -4.20 -5.61
N ASN A 70 5.49 -3.70 -5.00
CA ASN A 70 4.34 -3.19 -5.72
C ASN A 70 3.61 -2.11 -4.94
N PHE A 71 2.89 -1.25 -5.64
CA PHE A 71 2.09 -0.19 -5.04
C PHE A 71 0.88 0.15 -5.90
N TRP A 72 -0.21 0.54 -5.27
CA TRP A 72 -1.51 0.66 -5.93
C TRP A 72 -2.47 1.61 -5.22
N ALA A 73 -3.32 2.28 -6.00
CA ALA A 73 -4.36 3.14 -5.44
C ALA A 73 -5.37 2.36 -4.61
N VAL A 74 -5.90 3.01 -3.57
CA VAL A 74 -6.98 2.46 -2.72
C VAL A 74 -8.19 2.05 -3.55
N ASP A 75 -8.52 2.81 -4.60
CA ASP A 75 -9.66 2.57 -5.51
C ASP A 75 -9.35 1.56 -6.63
N ARG A 76 -8.11 1.06 -6.72
CA ARG A 76 -7.62 0.14 -7.75
C ARG A 76 -7.64 0.69 -9.18
N SER A 77 -7.67 2.01 -9.35
CA SER A 77 -7.59 2.65 -10.66
C SER A 77 -6.23 2.43 -11.36
N TRP A 78 -5.16 2.24 -10.58
CA TRP A 78 -3.84 1.91 -11.09
C TRP A 78 -3.06 0.99 -10.14
N PHE A 79 -2.04 0.33 -10.68
CA PHE A 79 -1.16 -0.60 -9.98
C PHE A 79 0.22 -0.63 -10.67
N VAL A 80 1.28 -0.65 -9.88
CA VAL A 80 2.67 -0.79 -10.32
C VAL A 80 3.32 -1.99 -9.62
N LEU A 81 4.08 -2.78 -10.37
CA LEU A 81 4.91 -3.87 -9.87
C LEU A 81 6.34 -3.69 -10.36
N THR A 82 7.26 -3.65 -9.41
CA THR A 82 8.71 -3.63 -9.58
C THR A 82 9.25 -4.78 -8.73
N ASP A 83 9.18 -6.00 -9.25
CA ASP A 83 9.55 -7.17 -8.45
C ASP A 83 11.01 -7.57 -8.67
N ASN A 84 11.60 -8.13 -7.63
CA ASN A 84 12.96 -8.66 -7.63
C ASN A 84 12.93 -10.04 -8.31
N ASP A 85 13.64 -10.18 -9.44
CA ASP A 85 13.60 -11.26 -10.46
C ASP A 85 12.76 -10.99 -11.74
N LEU A 86 11.88 -9.98 -11.72
CA LEU A 86 11.10 -9.62 -12.91
C LEU A 86 11.87 -8.60 -13.75
N MET A 87 12.21 -8.97 -14.99
CA MET A 87 13.01 -8.16 -15.90
C MET A 87 12.34 -6.87 -16.43
N ALA A 88 11.26 -6.38 -15.81
CA ALA A 88 10.60 -5.13 -16.21
C ALA A 88 9.64 -4.59 -15.15
N THR A 89 9.48 -3.26 -15.13
CA THR A 89 8.40 -2.57 -14.43
C THR A 89 7.08 -2.82 -15.14
N LYS A 90 6.07 -3.30 -14.42
CA LYS A 90 4.73 -3.56 -14.95
C LYS A 90 3.75 -2.53 -14.40
N VAL A 91 2.99 -1.91 -15.29
CA VAL A 91 1.99 -0.92 -14.90
C VAL A 91 0.62 -1.31 -15.45
N SER A 92 -0.40 -1.18 -14.61
CA SER A 92 -1.80 -1.35 -14.99
C SER A 92 -2.59 -0.10 -14.61
N GLY A 93 -3.51 0.34 -15.47
CA GLY A 93 -4.37 1.50 -15.20
C GLY A 93 -5.17 1.93 -16.44
N SER A 94 -5.56 3.20 -16.50
CA SER A 94 -6.25 3.75 -17.67
C SER A 94 -5.39 3.68 -18.94
N HIS A 95 -6.03 3.67 -20.12
CA HIS A 95 -5.31 3.71 -21.39
C HIS A 95 -4.39 4.94 -21.48
N GLU A 96 -4.86 6.08 -21.00
CA GLU A 96 -4.10 7.33 -20.96
C GLU A 96 -2.86 7.23 -20.05
N LEU A 97 -2.97 6.56 -18.89
CA LEU A 97 -1.82 6.32 -18.01
C LEU A 97 -0.77 5.45 -18.70
N ILE A 98 -1.20 4.34 -19.28
CA ILE A 98 -0.32 3.42 -19.98
C ILE A 98 0.35 4.09 -21.18
N GLU A 99 -0.40 4.82 -22.01
CA GLU A 99 0.16 5.53 -23.15
C GLU A 99 1.18 6.59 -22.71
N THR A 100 0.89 7.33 -21.64
CA THR A 100 1.81 8.36 -21.12
C THR A 100 3.11 7.73 -20.63
N LEU A 101 3.04 6.64 -19.87
CA LEU A 101 4.23 5.94 -19.37
C LEU A 101 5.05 5.28 -20.48
N THR A 102 4.41 4.64 -21.45
CA THR A 102 5.13 4.02 -22.59
C THR A 102 5.79 5.03 -23.53
N ARG A 103 5.42 6.31 -23.44
CA ARG A 103 6.05 7.42 -24.17
C ARG A 103 7.08 8.19 -23.34
N SER A 104 7.17 7.87 -22.06
CA SER A 104 8.18 8.40 -21.14
C SER A 104 9.51 7.63 -21.32
N ASP A 105 10.57 8.08 -20.66
CA ASP A 105 11.87 7.39 -20.69
C ASP A 105 11.89 6.14 -19.77
N LEU A 106 10.79 5.90 -19.06
CA LEU A 106 10.64 4.79 -18.14
C LEU A 106 10.50 3.44 -18.85
N GLU A 107 11.41 2.51 -18.55
CA GLU A 107 11.33 1.12 -19.03
C GLU A 107 10.19 0.36 -18.33
N CYS A 108 9.00 0.36 -18.95
CA CYS A 108 7.84 -0.37 -18.46
C CYS A 108 7.06 -1.08 -19.55
N ILE A 109 6.28 -2.08 -19.12
CA ILE A 109 5.29 -2.75 -19.96
C ILE A 109 3.88 -2.56 -19.41
N ALA A 110 2.94 -2.40 -20.34
CA ALA A 110 1.52 -2.43 -20.02
C ALA A 110 1.14 -3.83 -19.52
N TRP A 111 0.60 -3.93 -18.32
CA TRP A 111 0.05 -5.17 -17.80
C TRP A 111 -1.47 -5.13 -17.87
N PRO A 112 -2.08 -5.81 -18.87
CA PRO A 112 -3.51 -5.69 -19.11
C PRO A 112 -4.33 -6.28 -17.96
N TRP A 113 -5.33 -5.53 -17.52
CA TRP A 113 -6.43 -6.06 -16.71
C TRP A 113 -7.31 -6.93 -17.60
N VAL A 114 -7.18 -8.25 -17.52
CA VAL A 114 -8.29 -9.12 -17.92
C VAL A 114 -9.29 -9.07 -16.77
N LEU A 115 -10.40 -8.35 -16.96
CA LEU A 115 -11.60 -8.57 -16.15
C LEU A 115 -11.98 -10.04 -16.32
N LEU A 116 -11.56 -10.89 -15.39
CA LEU A 116 -12.19 -12.19 -15.24
C LEU A 116 -13.69 -11.91 -15.01
N PRO A 117 -14.61 -12.54 -15.75
CA PRO A 117 -16.04 -12.36 -15.55
C PRO A 117 -16.37 -12.51 -14.06
N GLU A 118 -16.81 -11.40 -13.46
CA GLU A 118 -17.21 -11.23 -12.06
C GLU A 118 -16.44 -12.05 -11.01
N ARG A 119 -15.25 -11.58 -10.60
CA ARG A 119 -14.69 -12.02 -9.32
C ARG A 119 -15.39 -11.29 -8.16
N ARG A 120 -16.08 -12.08 -7.33
CA ARG A 120 -16.61 -11.72 -6.01
C ARG A 120 -15.64 -10.78 -5.28
N ARG A 121 -16.17 -9.68 -4.73
CA ARG A 121 -15.44 -8.76 -3.84
C ARG A 121 -14.54 -9.58 -2.91
N ALA A 122 -13.23 -9.39 -3.04
CA ALA A 122 -12.30 -9.92 -2.06
C ALA A 122 -12.65 -9.27 -0.71
N SER A 123 -13.17 -10.06 0.23
CA SER A 123 -13.34 -9.64 1.61
C SER A 123 -11.96 -9.55 2.24
N TYR A 124 -11.51 -8.32 2.49
CA TYR A 124 -10.34 -8.07 3.33
C TYR A 124 -10.64 -8.55 4.75
N VAL A 125 -9.86 -9.51 5.24
CA VAL A 125 -9.83 -9.84 6.67
C VAL A 125 -8.97 -8.77 7.33
N GLN A 126 -9.62 -7.90 8.09
CA GLN A 126 -8.91 -7.00 8.99
C GLN A 126 -8.34 -7.87 10.13
N VAL A 127 -7.03 -8.13 10.11
CA VAL A 127 -6.35 -8.77 11.23
C VAL A 127 -6.36 -7.76 12.37
N GLY A 128 -7.32 -7.92 13.28
CA GLY A 128 -7.47 -7.06 14.45
C GLY A 128 -6.29 -7.27 15.38
N ASN A 129 -5.49 -6.23 15.60
CA ASN A 129 -4.67 -6.14 16.80
C ASN A 129 -5.60 -5.84 17.98
N SER A 130 -6.12 -6.87 18.63
CA SER A 130 -6.72 -6.74 19.95
C SER A 130 -5.62 -6.59 20.99
N LEU A 131 -5.09 -5.38 21.15
CA LEU A 131 -4.51 -4.97 22.42
C LEU A 131 -5.68 -4.64 23.35
N SER A 132 -6.08 -5.65 24.12
CA SER A 132 -7.02 -5.49 25.22
C SER A 132 -6.43 -4.54 26.27
N PRO A 133 -7.14 -3.49 26.72
CA PRO A 133 -6.71 -2.75 27.90
C PRO A 133 -6.93 -3.63 29.13
N SER A 134 -5.84 -3.94 29.83
CA SER A 134 -5.86 -4.46 31.19
C SER A 134 -6.61 -3.45 32.08
N SER A 135 -7.80 -3.82 32.54
CA SER A 135 -8.45 -3.14 33.67
C SER A 135 -8.76 -4.19 34.72
N SER A 136 -7.89 -4.24 35.73
CA SER A 136 -8.14 -4.93 36.98
C SER A 136 -9.13 -4.10 37.81
N ALA A 137 -10.36 -4.58 37.97
CA ALA A 137 -11.19 -4.30 39.14
C ALA A 137 -12.43 -5.21 39.14
N SER A 138 -12.37 -6.30 39.89
CA SER A 138 -13.55 -6.99 40.40
C SER A 138 -13.44 -7.06 41.91
N MET A 139 -14.38 -6.43 42.61
CA MET A 139 -15.00 -7.07 43.77
C MET A 139 -16.42 -6.54 43.98
N VAL A 140 -17.29 -7.52 44.12
CA VAL A 140 -18.73 -7.47 44.30
C VAL A 140 -19.08 -6.88 45.67
N GLY A 141 -20.08 -5.99 45.71
CA GLY A 141 -20.78 -5.59 46.92
C GLY A 141 -22.29 -5.53 46.64
N ILE A 142 -23.03 -6.42 47.30
CA ILE A 142 -24.50 -6.54 47.24
C ILE A 142 -25.10 -5.49 48.18
N GLU A 143 -26.09 -4.71 47.74
CA GLU A 143 -26.99 -3.95 48.62
C GLU A 143 -28.47 -4.20 48.27
N PRO A 144 -29.36 -4.34 49.28
CA PRO A 144 -30.76 -4.72 49.08
C PRO A 144 -31.71 -3.53 48.88
N ALA A 145 -32.85 -3.83 48.26
CA ALA A 145 -33.94 -2.92 47.92
C ALA A 145 -34.64 -2.28 49.15
N GLN A 146 -34.97 -0.99 49.05
CA GLN A 146 -35.91 -0.26 49.90
C GLN A 146 -36.85 0.58 49.02
N GLY A 147 -38.15 0.54 49.34
CA GLY A 147 -39.29 0.95 48.50
C GLY A 147 -39.56 2.47 48.37
N PRO A 148 -40.72 2.83 47.77
CA PRO A 148 -40.94 4.17 47.20
C PRO A 148 -41.37 5.22 48.25
N PRO A 149 -41.09 6.51 48.03
CA PRO A 149 -41.48 7.56 48.95
C PRO A 149 -42.98 7.87 48.85
N THR A 150 -43.65 7.95 50.00
CA THR A 150 -44.95 8.61 50.13
C THR A 150 -44.74 10.09 50.47
N ARG A 151 -45.73 10.88 50.07
CA ARG A 151 -45.83 12.35 50.01
C ARG A 151 -45.35 13.13 51.24
#